data_AF-A0A5R2N2P7-F1
#
_entry.id   AF-A0A5R2N2P7-F1
#
_cell.length_a   1.000
_cell.length_b   1.000
_cell.length_c   1.000
_cell.angle_alpha   90.00
_cell.angle_beta   90.00
_cell.angle_gamma   90.00
#
_symmetry.space_group_name_H-M   'P 1'
#
loop_
_entity.id
_entity.type
_entity.pdbx_description
1 polymer ?
#
loop_
_entity_poly.entity_id
_entity_poly.type
_entity_poly.pdbx_seq_one_letter_code
_entity_poly.pdbx_strand_id
1 'polypeptide(L)'
;VEDYHRAKLRLFDTLLPKGAPAIVFADDPWSEPTIKAARAAGLDVLTVGRHGDFLRLKRVEHERHRQRAEVEADGVIHEIDLPLAGDFQIANALVSAGLAISTGTSVGKALAALEKLKGAPGRLDLVGTTAAGAPVYVDYAHKPDALEN
;
A
#
# COMPACT_ATOMS: atom_id res chain seq x y z
N VAL A 1 -6.44 -8.31 20.11
CA VAL A 1 -5.61 -7.76 19.00
C VAL A 1 -4.51 -8.74 18.61
N GLU A 2 -3.75 -9.27 19.57
CA GLU A 2 -2.70 -10.28 19.32
C GLU A 2 -3.22 -11.55 18.61
N ASP A 3 -4.36 -12.10 19.05
CA ASP A 3 -4.96 -13.28 18.39
C ASP A 3 -5.32 -13.03 16.93
N TYR A 4 -5.75 -11.81 16.61
CA TYR A 4 -6.09 -11.39 15.25
C TYR A 4 -4.83 -11.23 14.39
N HIS A 5 -3.75 -10.66 14.96
CA HIS A 5 -2.45 -10.61 14.29
C HIS A 5 -1.91 -12.01 14.01
N ARG A 6 -1.94 -12.91 15.01
CA ARG A 6 -1.55 -14.32 14.85
C ARG A 6 -2.37 -15.03 13.77
N ALA A 7 -3.67 -14.75 13.66
CA ALA A 7 -4.49 -15.29 12.59
C ALA A 7 -4.03 -14.83 11.19
N LYS A 8 -3.56 -13.57 11.04
CA LYS A 8 -2.98 -13.07 9.79
C LYS A 8 -1.60 -13.64 9.48
N LEU A 9 -0.78 -13.90 10.51
CA LEU A 9 0.55 -14.49 10.33
C LEU A 9 0.51 -15.85 9.64
N ARG A 10 -0.61 -16.57 9.73
CA ARG A 10 -0.85 -17.83 8.99
C ARG A 10 -0.63 -17.70 7.49
N LEU A 11 -0.85 -16.53 6.90
CA LEU A 11 -0.51 -16.30 5.50
C LEU A 11 0.98 -16.54 5.25
N PHE A 12 1.85 -16.05 6.13
CA PHE A 12 3.29 -16.08 5.98
C PHE A 12 3.91 -17.37 6.51
N ASP A 13 3.52 -17.84 7.69
CA ASP A 13 4.17 -18.98 8.34
C ASP A 13 3.61 -20.35 7.94
N THR A 14 2.40 -20.39 7.38
CA THR A 14 1.67 -21.64 7.10
C THR A 14 1.34 -21.79 5.62
N LEU A 15 0.88 -20.74 4.94
CA LEU A 15 0.27 -20.85 3.61
C LEU A 15 1.25 -20.56 2.46
N LEU A 16 2.17 -19.60 2.62
CA LEU A 16 3.13 -19.27 1.57
C LEU A 16 4.27 -20.30 1.50
N PRO A 17 4.68 -20.71 0.28
CA PRO A 17 5.83 -21.59 0.14
C PRO A 17 7.14 -20.85 0.43
N LYS A 18 8.16 -21.58 0.90
CA LYS A 18 9.50 -21.02 1.14
C LYS A 18 10.04 -20.35 -0.11
N GLY A 19 10.69 -19.20 0.07
CA GLY A 19 11.23 -18.36 -1.00
C GLY A 19 10.18 -17.57 -1.77
N ALA A 20 8.88 -17.68 -1.46
CA ALA A 20 7.87 -16.81 -2.05
C ALA A 20 8.08 -15.35 -1.58
N PRO A 21 7.83 -14.37 -2.47
CA PRO A 21 7.89 -12.97 -2.09
C PRO A 21 6.79 -12.62 -1.08
N ALA A 22 7.18 -11.88 -0.04
CA ALA A 22 6.32 -11.37 1.00
C ALA A 22 6.48 -9.85 1.08
N ILE A 23 5.53 -9.14 0.49
CA ILE A 23 5.52 -7.67 0.46
C ILE A 23 4.86 -7.15 1.73
N VAL A 24 5.60 -6.37 2.51
CA VAL A 24 5.13 -5.84 3.80
C VAL A 24 5.27 -4.32 3.82
N PHE A 25 4.18 -3.62 4.14
CA PHE A 25 4.23 -2.20 4.45
C PHE A 25 4.95 -2.00 5.80
N ALA A 26 5.99 -1.17 5.84
CA ALA A 26 6.93 -1.10 6.95
C ALA A 26 6.60 -0.04 8.01
N ASP A 27 5.53 0.74 7.81
CA ASP A 27 5.21 1.88 8.69
C ASP A 27 4.07 1.59 9.69
N ASP A 28 3.64 0.33 9.84
CA ASP A 28 2.59 -0.08 10.79
C ASP A 28 3.21 -0.67 12.08
N PRO A 29 2.58 -0.48 13.26
CA PRO A 29 3.05 -1.07 14.51
C PRO A 29 3.25 -2.59 14.48
N TRP A 30 2.51 -3.31 13.63
CA TRP A 30 2.60 -4.76 13.46
C TRP A 30 3.55 -5.20 12.34
N SER A 31 4.21 -4.27 11.64
CA SER A 31 5.13 -4.57 10.55
C SER A 31 6.32 -5.39 11.03
N GLU A 32 7.01 -4.96 12.09
CA GLU A 32 8.23 -5.62 12.58
C GLU A 32 7.98 -7.08 13.02
N PRO A 33 6.96 -7.40 13.85
CA PRO A 33 6.60 -8.79 14.13
C PRO A 33 6.28 -9.61 12.89
N THR A 34 5.61 -9.01 11.90
CA THR A 34 5.23 -9.68 10.64
C THR A 34 6.45 -9.98 9.77
N ILE A 35 7.37 -9.01 9.62
CA ILE A 35 8.64 -9.15 8.91
C ILE A 35 9.47 -10.26 9.54
N LYS A 36 9.61 -10.27 10.87
CA LYS A 36 10.36 -11.29 11.59
C LYS A 36 9.77 -12.69 11.37
N ALA A 37 8.45 -12.83 11.46
CA ALA A 37 7.77 -14.11 11.24
C ALA A 37 7.94 -14.60 9.80
N ALA A 38 7.75 -13.73 8.81
CA ALA A 38 7.91 -14.06 7.39
C ALA A 38 9.36 -14.47 7.05
N ARG A 39 10.37 -13.78 7.60
CA ARG A 39 11.78 -14.16 7.45
C ARG A 39 12.07 -15.51 8.09
N ALA A 40 11.55 -15.76 9.30
CA ALA A 40 11.73 -17.04 10.00
C ALA A 40 11.08 -18.22 9.24
N ALA A 41 9.98 -17.95 8.52
CA ALA A 41 9.34 -18.93 7.62
C ALA A 41 10.13 -19.18 6.33
N GLY A 42 11.21 -18.41 6.07
CA GLY A 42 12.05 -18.55 4.89
C GLY A 42 11.46 -17.89 3.64
N LEU A 43 10.64 -16.84 3.80
CA LEU A 43 10.11 -16.06 2.70
C LEU A 43 11.11 -14.99 2.24
N ASP A 44 10.97 -14.57 0.98
CA ASP A 44 11.70 -13.42 0.43
C ASP A 44 10.96 -12.13 0.84
N VAL A 45 11.38 -11.52 1.94
CA VAL A 45 10.68 -10.36 2.51
C VAL A 45 11.16 -9.06 1.87
N LEU A 46 10.25 -8.38 1.19
CA LEU A 46 10.47 -7.09 0.54
C LEU A 46 9.60 -6.02 1.21
N THR A 47 10.22 -4.98 1.75
CA THR A 47 9.51 -3.97 2.54
C THR A 47 9.25 -2.70 1.74
N VAL A 48 8.05 -2.14 1.90
CA VAL A 48 7.62 -0.91 1.21
C VAL A 48 7.14 0.14 2.20
N GLY A 49 7.19 1.41 1.82
CA GLY A 49 6.78 2.53 2.69
C GLY A 49 7.94 3.44 3.08
N ARG A 50 7.77 4.32 4.07
CA ARG A 50 8.83 5.27 4.45
C ARG A 50 10.02 4.56 5.09
N HIS A 51 9.74 3.54 5.90
CA HIS A 51 10.74 2.64 6.48
C HIS A 51 11.02 1.40 5.62
N GLY A 52 10.54 1.37 4.38
CA GLY A 52 10.80 0.29 3.42
C GLY A 52 12.16 0.42 2.73
N ASP A 53 12.69 -0.71 2.26
CA ASP A 53 13.94 -0.78 1.50
C ASP A 53 13.72 -1.16 0.03
N PHE A 54 12.65 -1.90 -0.29
CA PHE A 54 12.36 -2.34 -1.65
C PHE A 54 11.70 -1.22 -2.48
N LEU A 55 10.66 -0.58 -1.93
CA LEU A 55 10.07 0.65 -2.46
C LEU A 55 9.96 1.67 -1.33
N ARG A 56 10.82 2.68 -1.36
CA ARG A 56 10.91 3.65 -0.27
C ARG A 56 10.13 4.92 -0.60
N LEU A 57 9.13 5.24 0.22
CA LEU A 57 8.35 6.47 0.09
C LEU A 57 9.15 7.66 0.65
N LYS A 58 9.61 8.55 -0.22
CA LYS A 58 10.41 9.72 0.15
C LYS A 58 9.54 10.92 0.50
N ARG A 59 8.50 11.14 -0.32
CA ARG A 59 7.60 12.28 -0.22
C ARG A 59 6.19 11.85 -0.60
N VAL A 60 5.20 12.44 0.05
CA VAL A 60 3.80 12.42 -0.38
C VAL A 60 3.21 13.80 -0.13
N GLU A 61 2.52 14.32 -1.13
CA GLU A 61 1.74 15.55 -1.07
C GLU A 61 0.28 15.21 -1.34
N HIS A 62 -0.59 15.63 -0.42
CA HIS A 62 -2.02 15.42 -0.54
C HIS A 62 -2.65 16.56 -1.32
N GLU A 63 -3.35 16.20 -2.38
CA GLU A 63 -4.25 17.10 -3.08
C GLU A 63 -5.70 16.58 -2.96
N ARG A 64 -6.68 17.41 -3.33
CA ARG A 64 -8.11 17.15 -3.04
C ARG A 64 -8.59 15.72 -3.40
N HIS A 65 -8.16 15.18 -4.53
CA HIS A 65 -8.61 13.87 -5.04
C HIS A 65 -7.46 13.00 -5.53
N ARG A 66 -6.22 13.38 -5.22
CA ARG A 66 -5.01 12.68 -5.67
C ARG A 66 -3.87 12.89 -4.69
N GLN A 67 -2.85 12.08 -4.81
CA GLN A 67 -1.63 12.19 -4.02
C GLN A 67 -0.43 12.16 -4.97
N ARG A 68 0.47 13.14 -4.87
CA ARG A 68 1.74 13.12 -5.59
C ARG A 68 2.80 12.53 -4.67
N ALA A 69 3.50 11.50 -5.12
CA ALA A 69 4.50 10.83 -4.29
C ALA A 69 5.83 10.64 -5.03
N GLU A 70 6.91 10.68 -4.26
CA GLU A 70 8.25 10.27 -4.70
C GLU A 70 8.57 8.90 -4.10
N VAL A 71 8.80 7.91 -4.97
CA VAL A 71 9.15 6.55 -4.59
C VAL A 71 10.55 6.23 -5.09
N GLU A 72 11.46 5.93 -4.18
CA GLU A 72 12.80 5.45 -4.50
C GLU A 72 12.78 3.93 -4.66
N ALA A 73 13.30 3.44 -5.78
CA ALA A 73 13.45 2.02 -6.10
C ALA A 73 14.81 1.82 -6.79
N ASP A 74 15.64 0.92 -6.28
CA ASP A 74 17.00 0.66 -6.79
C ASP A 74 17.85 1.94 -6.95
N GLY A 75 17.70 2.90 -6.04
CA GLY A 75 18.43 4.17 -6.05
C GLY A 75 17.92 5.20 -7.07
N VAL A 76 16.84 4.90 -7.79
CA VAL A 76 16.18 5.83 -8.72
C VAL A 76 14.89 6.36 -8.09
N ILE A 77 14.70 7.68 -8.16
CA ILE A 77 13.47 8.32 -7.70
C ILE A 77 12.46 8.34 -8.85
N HIS A 78 11.25 7.86 -8.56
CA HIS A 78 10.09 7.90 -9.43
C HIS A 78 9.04 8.84 -8.83
N GLU A 79 8.63 9.86 -9.58
CA GLU A 79 7.44 10.64 -9.24
C GLU A 79 6.20 9.92 -9.77
N ILE A 80 5.16 9.81 -8.95
CA ILE A 80 3.87 9.23 -9.31
C ILE A 80 2.74 10.16 -8.89
N ASP A 81 1.75 10.33 -9.77
CA ASP A 81 0.49 11.01 -9.46
C ASP A 81 -0.61 9.95 -9.22
N LEU A 82 -0.84 9.57 -7.97
CA LEU A 82 -1.85 8.57 -7.59
C LEU A 82 -3.25 9.22 -7.54
N PRO A 83 -4.21 8.85 -8.41
CA PRO A 83 -5.55 9.45 -8.47
C PRO A 83 -6.50 8.92 -7.39
N LEU A 84 -6.01 8.72 -6.17
CA LEU A 84 -6.76 8.22 -5.01
C LEU A 84 -6.45 9.09 -3.79
N ALA A 85 -7.47 9.40 -2.99
CA ALA A 85 -7.32 10.16 -1.75
C ALA A 85 -7.13 9.22 -0.53
N GLY A 86 -6.40 9.71 0.49
CA GLY A 86 -6.18 9.02 1.76
C GLY A 86 -4.82 8.31 1.86
N ASP A 87 -4.14 8.46 2.99
CA ASP A 87 -2.79 7.92 3.23
C ASP A 87 -2.72 6.39 3.06
N PHE A 88 -3.78 5.70 3.48
CA PHE A 88 -3.87 4.25 3.35
C PHE A 88 -3.87 3.79 1.87
N GLN A 89 -4.29 4.65 0.93
CA GLN A 89 -4.22 4.32 -0.49
C GLN A 89 -2.78 4.28 -1.01
N ILE A 90 -1.88 5.11 -0.47
CA ILE A 90 -0.45 5.04 -0.81
C ILE A 90 0.13 3.73 -0.29
N ALA A 91 -0.19 3.33 0.95
CA ALA A 91 0.24 2.05 1.48
C ALA A 91 -0.23 0.87 0.61
N ASN A 92 -1.51 0.85 0.23
CA ASN A 92 -2.08 -0.18 -0.65
C ASN A 92 -1.43 -0.17 -2.04
N ALA A 93 -1.19 1.01 -2.61
CA ALA A 93 -0.58 1.16 -3.92
C ALA A 93 0.86 0.63 -3.93
N LEU A 94 1.66 0.97 -2.91
CA LEU A 94 3.04 0.50 -2.79
C LEU A 94 3.12 -1.02 -2.58
N VAL A 95 2.26 -1.60 -1.72
CA VAL A 95 2.21 -3.07 -1.56
C VAL A 95 1.81 -3.74 -2.87
N SER A 96 0.82 -3.19 -3.59
CA SER A 96 0.39 -3.73 -4.89
C SER A 96 1.46 -3.64 -5.96
N ALA A 97 2.19 -2.52 -6.03
CA ALA A 97 3.33 -2.35 -6.92
C ALA A 97 4.44 -3.34 -6.57
N GLY A 98 4.75 -3.49 -5.28
CA GLY A 98 5.75 -4.45 -4.81
C GLY A 98 5.41 -5.88 -5.21
N LEU A 99 4.14 -6.27 -5.10
CA LEU A 99 3.66 -7.59 -5.54
C LEU A 99 3.88 -7.76 -7.04
N ALA A 100 3.43 -6.81 -7.85
CA ALA A 100 3.59 -6.86 -9.31
C ALA A 100 5.06 -6.96 -9.75
N ILE A 101 5.96 -6.22 -9.08
CA ILE A 101 7.39 -6.23 -9.37
C ILE A 101 8.00 -7.58 -9.00
N SER A 102 7.70 -8.10 -7.82
CA SER A 102 8.19 -9.41 -7.35
C SER A 102 7.77 -10.57 -8.26
N THR A 103 6.70 -10.40 -9.04
CA THR A 103 6.21 -11.38 -10.02
C THR A 103 6.62 -11.06 -11.47
N GLY A 104 7.59 -10.16 -11.67
CA GLY A 104 8.23 -9.94 -12.98
C GLY A 104 7.81 -8.68 -13.74
N THR A 105 7.02 -7.78 -13.15
CA THR A 105 6.76 -6.47 -13.76
C THR A 105 7.96 -5.55 -13.51
N SER A 106 8.42 -4.80 -14.52
CA SER A 106 9.49 -3.81 -14.28
C SER A 106 9.01 -2.69 -13.34
N VAL A 107 9.92 -2.17 -12.51
CA VAL A 107 9.66 -1.08 -11.56
C VAL A 107 8.93 0.09 -12.22
N GLY A 108 9.48 0.61 -13.32
CA GLY A 108 8.89 1.74 -14.03
C GLY A 108 7.48 1.44 -14.57
N LYS A 109 7.20 0.22 -15.03
CA LYS A 109 5.86 -0.16 -15.50
C LYS A 109 4.87 -0.29 -14.34
N ALA A 110 5.28 -0.87 -13.21
CA ALA A 110 4.42 -1.02 -12.04
C ALA A 110 4.06 0.34 -11.44
N LEU A 111 5.04 1.23 -11.25
CA LEU A 111 4.82 2.57 -10.69
C LEU A 111 3.99 3.46 -11.63
N ALA A 112 4.27 3.48 -12.93
CA ALA A 112 3.47 4.23 -13.90
C ALA A 112 2.03 3.72 -14.03
N ALA A 113 1.76 2.45 -13.71
CA ALA A 113 0.40 1.91 -13.72
C ALA A 113 -0.44 2.45 -12.54
N LEU A 114 0.18 2.86 -11.44
CA LEU A 114 -0.53 3.43 -10.28
C LEU A 114 -1.29 4.70 -10.63
N GLU A 115 -0.76 5.50 -11.56
CA GLU A 115 -1.38 6.75 -12.04
C GLU A 115 -2.70 6.53 -12.79
N LYS A 116 -2.99 5.29 -13.18
CA LYS A 116 -4.20 4.91 -13.92
C LYS A 116 -5.22 4.18 -13.05
N LEU A 117 -4.96 4.06 -11.75
CA LEU A 117 -5.86 3.38 -10.83
C LEU A 117 -7.21 4.07 -10.76
N LYS A 118 -8.23 3.27 -10.52
CA LYS A 118 -9.57 3.73 -10.16
C LYS A 118 -9.87 3.19 -8.76
N GLY A 119 -10.51 4.01 -7.94
CA GLY A 119 -10.88 3.62 -6.58
C GLY A 119 -11.72 2.34 -6.58
N ALA A 120 -11.52 1.50 -5.58
CA ALA A 120 -12.44 0.39 -5.36
C ALA A 120 -13.80 0.97 -4.95
N PRO A 121 -14.93 0.45 -5.47
CA PRO A 121 -16.25 0.92 -5.10
C PRO A 121 -16.43 0.95 -3.57
N GLY A 122 -16.85 2.10 -3.05
CA GLY A 122 -17.03 2.33 -1.61
C GLY A 122 -15.74 2.43 -0.79
N ARG A 123 -14.60 2.80 -1.38
CA ARG A 123 -13.33 3.09 -0.67
C ARG A 123 -12.86 4.50 -0.97
N LEU A 124 -13.32 5.48 -0.18
CA LEU A 124 -13.22 6.91 -0.52
C LEU A 124 -13.55 7.16 -2.01
N ASP A 125 -14.65 6.57 -2.44
CA ASP A 125 -15.07 6.55 -3.84
C ASP A 125 -15.78 7.85 -4.20
N LEU A 126 -15.20 8.64 -5.11
CA LEU A 126 -15.79 9.90 -5.57
C LEU A 126 -16.95 9.60 -6.51
N VAL A 127 -18.18 9.64 -5.99
CA VAL A 127 -19.39 9.31 -6.74
C VAL A 127 -20.04 10.51 -7.42
N GLY A 128 -19.59 11.72 -7.10
CA GLY A 128 -20.08 12.92 -7.75
C GLY A 128 -19.59 14.21 -7.11
N THR A 129 -20.12 15.32 -7.64
CA THR A 129 -19.84 16.68 -7.17
C THR A 129 -21.16 17.42 -7.05
N THR A 130 -21.37 18.17 -5.98
CA THR A 130 -22.57 19.00 -5.81
C THR A 130 -22.58 20.17 -6.79
N ALA A 131 -23.73 20.82 -6.97
CA ALA A 131 -23.85 22.02 -7.80
C ALA A 131 -22.93 23.17 -7.35
N ALA A 132 -22.53 23.19 -6.06
CA ALA A 132 -21.60 24.16 -5.49
C ALA A 132 -20.11 23.74 -5.61
N GLY A 133 -19.81 22.62 -6.28
CA GLY A 133 -18.44 22.15 -6.50
C GLY A 133 -17.84 21.34 -5.35
N ALA A 134 -18.64 20.94 -4.35
CA ALA A 134 -18.15 20.10 -3.25
C ALA A 134 -18.12 18.61 -3.67
N PRO A 135 -17.02 17.88 -3.42
CA PRO A 135 -16.94 16.47 -3.78
C PRO A 135 -17.79 15.60 -2.83
N VAL A 136 -18.41 14.54 -3.37
CA VAL A 136 -19.25 13.59 -2.63
C VAL A 136 -18.61 12.22 -2.70
N TYR A 137 -18.32 11.64 -1.53
CA TYR A 137 -17.65 10.35 -1.39
C TYR A 137 -18.56 9.30 -0.76
N VAL A 138 -18.42 8.05 -1.20
CA VAL A 138 -18.95 6.87 -0.50
C VAL A 138 -17.77 6.11 0.08
N ASP A 139 -17.85 5.79 1.38
CA ASP A 139 -16.82 5.00 2.05
C ASP A 139 -17.43 3.94 2.97
N TYR A 140 -16.82 2.75 2.95
CA TYR A 140 -17.21 1.57 3.73
C TYR A 140 -16.50 1.50 5.09
N ALA A 141 -15.87 2.60 5.53
CA ALA A 141 -15.29 2.71 6.85
C ALA A 141 -16.36 2.45 7.92
N HIS A 142 -16.18 1.38 8.68
CA HIS A 142 -17.10 0.93 9.74
C HIS A 142 -16.36 0.63 11.05
N LYS A 143 -15.07 0.94 11.10
CA LYS A 143 -14.21 0.81 12.28
C LYS A 143 -13.68 2.19 12.69
N PRO A 144 -13.47 2.45 13.99
CA PRO A 144 -13.04 3.78 14.46
C PRO A 144 -11.77 4.29 13.79
N ASP A 145 -10.77 3.43 13.62
CA ASP A 145 -9.51 3.75 12.91
C ASP A 145 -9.76 4.18 11.47
N ALA A 146 -10.59 3.46 10.72
CA ALA A 146 -10.93 3.80 9.34
C ALA A 146 -11.74 5.12 9.22
N LEU A 147 -12.37 5.60 10.29
CA LEU A 147 -13.12 6.87 10.31
C LEU A 147 -12.24 8.07 10.71
N GLU A 148 -11.13 7.83 11.43
CA GLU A 148 -10.18 8.87 11.84
C GLU A 148 -9.13 9.20 10.76
N ASN A 149 -8.93 8.28 9.80
CA ASN A 149 -7.91 8.37 8.73
C ASN A 149 -8.38 9.09 7.46
#